data_AF-A0A3M5R6K4-F1
#
_entry.id   AF-A0A3M5R6K4-F1
#
_cell.length_a   1.000
_cell.length_b   1.000
_cell.length_c   1.000
_cell.angle_alpha   90.00
_cell.angle_beta   90.00
_cell.angle_gamma   90.00
#
_symmetry.space_group_name_H-M   'P 1'
#
loop_
_entity.id
_entity.type
_entity.pdbx_description
1 polymer ?
#
loop_
_entity_poly.entity_id
_entity_poly.type
_entity_poly.pdbx_seq_one_letter_code
_entity_poly.pdbx_strand_id
1 'polypeptide(L)'
;MAHEYAIESLLRPAVELYTVYVCAAGAFLCVFAPWAFALTPLFGIVTSAGFLALGLVRLKQAWQVLRYRRNIRRLPHYTMTSKEVPVSNQRLFIGLGFRWQQRHTQRLMDTYLPKYASYVEATSLFRAARRFEERAEFAPYPVRLLARATSWDVPINPVRPLPPVGGLPRLHGIEPYEENVSLPLSERVGHSIVLGTTRVGKTRLAELFITQDIRRKKHGQHEVVIVFDPKGDADLLKRMYLEAKRAGRLNEFYVFH
;
A
#
# COMPACT_ATOMS: atom_id res chain seq x y z
N MET A 1 -6.16 6.41 -30.82
CA MET A 1 -4.93 7.24 -30.93
C MET A 1 -5.17 8.63 -30.34
N ALA A 2 -5.45 8.73 -29.03
CA ALA A 2 -5.69 10.01 -28.33
C ALA A 2 -5.11 10.03 -26.90
N HIS A 3 -4.23 9.09 -26.57
CA HIS A 3 -3.65 8.95 -25.24
C HIS A 3 -2.17 9.35 -25.16
N GLU A 4 -1.57 9.84 -26.25
CA GLU A 4 -0.12 10.08 -26.30
C GLU A 4 0.35 11.31 -25.51
N TYR A 5 -0.55 12.24 -25.15
CA TYR A 5 -0.21 13.45 -24.36
C TYR A 5 -1.25 13.83 -23.30
N ALA A 6 -2.23 12.96 -23.04
CA ALA A 6 -3.21 13.24 -22.00
C ALA A 6 -2.54 13.09 -20.63
N ILE A 7 -2.27 14.22 -19.97
CA ILE A 7 -1.98 14.28 -18.55
C ILE A 7 -3.00 13.41 -17.81
N GLU A 8 -2.57 12.26 -17.30
CA GLU A 8 -3.42 11.32 -16.60
C GLU A 8 -3.81 11.91 -15.25
N SER A 9 -4.97 12.57 -15.18
CA SER A 9 -5.48 13.13 -13.92
C SER A 9 -6.34 12.10 -13.19
N LEU A 10 -5.75 11.46 -12.16
CA LEU A 10 -6.43 10.50 -11.29
C LEU A 10 -7.14 11.16 -10.08
N LEU A 11 -6.82 12.41 -9.76
CA LEU A 11 -7.47 13.19 -8.69
C LEU A 11 -8.72 13.91 -9.23
N ARG A 12 -9.76 13.14 -9.59
CA ARG A 12 -11.00 13.68 -10.15
C ARG A 12 -12.26 12.98 -9.62
N PRO A 13 -13.46 13.54 -9.84
CA PRO A 13 -14.69 12.82 -9.58
C PRO A 13 -14.77 11.54 -10.44
N ALA A 14 -15.29 10.45 -9.87
CA ALA A 14 -15.50 9.19 -10.58
C ALA A 14 -16.82 9.24 -11.38
N VAL A 15 -16.87 10.12 -12.39
CA VAL A 15 -18.05 10.36 -13.24
C VAL A 15 -18.48 9.11 -14.02
N GLU A 16 -17.57 8.15 -14.21
CA GLU A 16 -17.84 6.87 -14.84
C GLU A 16 -18.94 6.08 -14.10
N LEU A 17 -19.13 6.32 -12.80
CA LEU A 17 -20.21 5.71 -12.03
C LEU A 17 -21.60 6.08 -12.56
N TYR A 18 -21.78 7.26 -13.16
CA TYR A 18 -23.05 7.61 -13.80
C TYR A 18 -23.32 6.71 -15.00
N THR A 19 -22.30 6.43 -15.82
CA THR A 19 -22.44 5.49 -16.94
C THR A 19 -22.69 4.06 -16.45
N VAL A 20 -22.02 3.64 -15.38
CA VAL A 20 -22.28 2.33 -14.75
C VAL A 20 -23.75 2.23 -14.32
N TYR A 21 -24.28 3.25 -13.65
CA TYR A 21 -25.67 3.29 -13.22
C TYR A 21 -26.64 3.24 -14.42
N VAL A 22 -26.43 4.06 -15.45
CA VAL A 22 -27.26 4.07 -16.66
C VAL A 22 -27.20 2.75 -17.39
N CYS A 23 -26.01 2.13 -17.52
CA CYS A 23 -25.87 0.82 -18.14
C CYS A 23 -26.54 -0.28 -17.30
N ALA A 24 -26.44 -0.25 -15.97
CA ALA A 24 -27.11 -1.20 -15.10
C ALA A 24 -28.64 -1.06 -15.17
N ALA A 25 -29.15 0.17 -15.16
CA ALA A 25 -30.57 0.46 -15.31
C ALA A 25 -31.08 0.05 -16.71
N GLY A 26 -30.33 0.35 -17.77
CA GLY A 26 -30.63 -0.06 -19.14
C GLY A 26 -30.64 -1.58 -19.29
N ALA A 27 -29.63 -2.27 -18.76
CA ALA A 27 -29.57 -3.73 -18.74
C ALA A 27 -30.76 -4.35 -18.00
N PHE A 28 -31.14 -3.78 -16.85
CA PHE A 28 -32.31 -4.20 -16.08
C PHE A 28 -33.61 -4.03 -16.87
N LEU A 29 -33.83 -2.85 -17.45
CA LEU A 29 -35.02 -2.57 -18.26
C LEU A 29 -35.08 -3.43 -19.53
N CYS A 30 -33.97 -3.71 -20.19
CA CYS A 30 -33.94 -4.61 -21.35
C CYS A 30 -34.36 -6.06 -21.02
N VAL A 31 -34.21 -6.50 -19.77
CA VAL A 31 -34.61 -7.86 -19.33
C VAL A 31 -36.06 -7.88 -18.82
N PHE A 32 -36.42 -6.93 -17.95
CA PHE A 32 -37.70 -6.94 -17.24
C PHE A 32 -38.80 -6.13 -17.92
N ALA A 33 -38.45 -5.17 -18.77
CA ALA A 33 -39.38 -4.35 -19.54
C ALA A 33 -38.87 -4.12 -20.99
N PRO A 34 -38.67 -5.18 -21.81
CA PRO A 34 -38.13 -5.05 -23.17
C PRO A 34 -38.98 -4.11 -24.07
N TRP A 35 -40.29 -4.03 -23.80
CA TRP A 35 -41.22 -3.12 -24.48
C TRP A 35 -40.82 -1.64 -24.36
N ALA A 36 -40.08 -1.26 -23.31
CA ALA A 36 -39.71 0.14 -23.06
C ALA A 36 -38.67 0.63 -24.08
N PHE A 37 -37.94 -0.29 -24.69
CA PHE A 37 -37.01 -0.04 -25.78
C PHE A 37 -37.52 -0.54 -27.13
N ALA A 38 -38.81 -0.89 -27.22
CA ALA A 38 -39.40 -1.55 -28.40
C ALA A 38 -38.62 -2.81 -28.85
N LEU A 39 -38.06 -3.56 -27.89
CA LEU A 39 -37.32 -4.80 -28.13
C LEU A 39 -38.19 -6.04 -27.89
N THR A 40 -37.96 -7.10 -28.66
CA THR A 40 -38.49 -8.43 -28.30
C THR A 40 -37.67 -9.02 -27.14
N PRO A 41 -38.21 -9.98 -26.36
CA PRO A 41 -37.50 -10.55 -25.23
C PRO A 41 -36.11 -11.11 -25.56
N LEU A 42 -35.95 -11.75 -26.72
CA LEU A 42 -34.66 -12.25 -27.18
C LEU A 42 -33.64 -11.13 -27.42
N PHE A 43 -34.05 -10.08 -28.16
CA PHE A 43 -33.18 -8.92 -28.40
C PHE A 43 -32.91 -8.14 -27.12
N GLY A 44 -33.85 -8.10 -26.17
CA GLY A 44 -33.67 -7.53 -24.84
C GLY A 44 -32.51 -8.16 -24.06
N ILE A 45 -32.39 -9.50 -24.07
CA ILE A 45 -31.26 -10.20 -23.43
C ILE A 45 -29.93 -9.83 -24.09
N VAL A 46 -29.87 -9.81 -25.44
CA VAL A 46 -28.65 -9.47 -26.18
C VAL A 46 -28.22 -8.02 -25.90
N THR A 47 -29.15 -7.06 -25.95
CA THR A 47 -28.86 -5.66 -25.66
C THR A 47 -28.46 -5.45 -24.18
N SER A 48 -29.09 -6.19 -23.26
CA SER A 48 -28.70 -6.19 -21.84
C SER A 48 -27.26 -6.64 -21.63
N ALA A 49 -26.83 -7.70 -22.32
CA ALA A 49 -25.43 -8.14 -22.30
C ALA A 49 -24.47 -7.05 -22.80
N GLY A 50 -24.85 -6.33 -23.86
CA GLY A 50 -24.09 -5.17 -24.36
C GLY A 50 -23.96 -4.05 -23.33
N PHE A 51 -25.06 -3.69 -22.65
CA PHE A 51 -25.04 -2.71 -21.57
C PHE A 51 -24.17 -3.15 -20.39
N LEU A 52 -24.27 -4.41 -19.97
CA LEU A 52 -23.44 -4.95 -18.89
C LEU A 52 -21.96 -4.94 -19.26
N ALA A 53 -21.59 -5.32 -20.48
CA ALA A 53 -20.21 -5.28 -20.95
C ALA A 53 -19.63 -3.84 -20.88
N LEU A 54 -20.37 -2.85 -21.39
CA LEU A 54 -19.97 -1.44 -21.29
C LEU A 54 -19.89 -0.97 -19.83
N GLY A 55 -20.87 -1.34 -19.02
CA GLY A 55 -20.93 -1.04 -17.59
C GLY A 55 -19.72 -1.56 -16.84
N LEU A 56 -19.27 -2.79 -17.11
CA LEU A 56 -18.08 -3.38 -16.48
C LEU A 56 -16.79 -2.65 -16.86
N VAL A 57 -16.65 -2.25 -18.13
CA VAL A 57 -15.49 -1.45 -18.58
C VAL A 57 -15.46 -0.10 -17.85
N ARG A 58 -16.60 0.58 -17.73
CA ARG A 58 -16.71 1.85 -17.00
C ARG A 58 -16.53 1.70 -15.50
N LEU A 59 -16.99 0.59 -14.92
CA LEU A 59 -16.79 0.27 -13.52
C LEU A 59 -15.30 0.07 -13.21
N LYS A 60 -14.55 -0.59 -14.09
CA LYS A 60 -13.10 -0.73 -13.95
C LYS A 60 -12.40 0.64 -13.94
N GLN A 61 -12.79 1.56 -14.81
CA GLN A 61 -12.26 2.94 -14.85
C GLN A 61 -12.59 3.71 -13.57
N ALA A 62 -13.85 3.65 -13.11
CA ALA A 62 -14.27 4.27 -11.85
C ALA A 62 -13.47 3.71 -10.67
N TRP A 63 -13.28 2.40 -10.63
CA TRP A 63 -12.55 1.70 -9.57
C TRP A 63 -11.08 2.15 -9.50
N GLN A 64 -10.41 2.36 -10.63
CA GLN A 64 -9.04 2.89 -10.66
C GLN A 64 -8.95 4.27 -9.99
N VAL A 65 -9.86 5.19 -10.32
CA VAL A 65 -9.91 6.54 -9.74
C VAL A 65 -10.19 6.48 -8.23
N LEU A 66 -11.18 5.68 -7.82
CA LEU A 66 -11.55 5.54 -6.40
C LEU A 66 -10.44 4.88 -5.59
N ARG A 67 -9.80 3.84 -6.13
CA ARG A 67 -8.66 3.17 -5.50
C ARG A 67 -7.50 4.13 -5.34
N TYR A 68 -7.16 4.91 -6.37
CA TYR A 68 -6.09 5.91 -6.29
C TYR A 68 -6.38 6.97 -5.22
N ARG A 69 -7.60 7.52 -5.18
CA ARG A 69 -8.01 8.47 -4.13
C ARG A 69 -7.94 7.88 -2.72
N ARG A 70 -8.30 6.62 -2.55
CA ARG A 70 -8.16 5.91 -1.27
C ARG A 70 -6.68 5.71 -0.90
N ASN A 71 -5.85 5.39 -1.88
CA ASN A 71 -4.40 5.17 -1.69
C ASN A 71 -3.67 6.45 -1.25
N ILE A 72 -3.96 7.59 -1.90
CA ILE A 72 -3.33 8.89 -1.57
C ILE A 72 -3.57 9.33 -0.11
N ARG A 73 -4.72 8.95 0.46
CA ARG A 73 -5.08 9.29 1.84
C ARG A 73 -4.54 8.32 2.88
N ARG A 74 -4.06 7.14 2.48
CA ARG A 74 -3.74 6.06 3.40
C ARG A 74 -2.31 5.60 3.20
N LEU A 75 -1.54 5.51 4.29
CA LEU A 75 -0.23 4.89 4.24
C LEU A 75 -0.38 3.38 3.97
N PRO A 76 0.36 2.82 3.00
CA PRO A 76 0.44 1.38 2.87
C PRO A 76 1.06 0.79 4.14
N HIS A 77 0.45 -0.26 4.67
CA HIS A 77 1.02 -1.03 5.78
C HIS A 77 1.66 -2.29 5.22
N TYR A 78 2.99 -2.24 5.07
CA TYR A 78 3.76 -3.38 4.61
C TYR A 78 4.34 -4.14 5.81
N THR A 79 3.99 -5.42 5.90
CA THR A 79 4.49 -6.35 6.91
C THR A 79 5.04 -7.57 6.20
N MET A 80 6.18 -8.05 6.68
CA MET A 80 6.81 -9.25 6.15
C MET A 80 7.35 -10.06 7.32
N THR A 81 7.09 -11.36 7.31
CA THR A 81 7.73 -12.27 8.26
C THR A 81 9.17 -12.51 7.83
N SER A 82 10.05 -12.79 8.80
CA SER A 82 11.48 -13.00 8.47
C SER A 82 11.71 -14.15 7.46
N LYS A 83 10.82 -15.15 7.43
CA LYS A 83 10.89 -16.26 6.47
C LYS A 83 10.69 -15.80 5.03
N GLU A 84 9.81 -14.83 4.81
CA GLU A 84 9.45 -14.27 3.51
C GLU A 84 10.50 -13.29 2.97
N VAL A 85 11.49 -12.89 3.78
CA VAL A 85 12.60 -12.03 3.35
C VAL A 85 13.31 -12.71 2.17
N PRO A 86 13.29 -12.10 0.97
CA PRO A 86 13.94 -12.68 -0.20
C PRO A 86 15.46 -12.60 -0.06
N VAL A 87 16.14 -13.68 -0.43
CA VAL A 87 17.61 -13.77 -0.42
C VAL A 87 18.06 -14.09 -1.85
N SER A 88 19.06 -13.37 -2.35
CA SER A 88 19.57 -13.53 -3.72
C SER A 88 21.09 -13.49 -3.71
N ASN A 89 21.79 -14.19 -4.60
CA ASN A 89 23.26 -14.06 -4.68
C ASN A 89 23.73 -12.86 -5.52
N GLN A 90 22.81 -12.05 -6.02
CA GLN A 90 23.11 -10.91 -6.88
C GLN A 90 22.53 -9.59 -6.37
N ARG A 91 21.45 -9.64 -5.58
CA ARG A 91 20.72 -8.45 -5.13
C ARG A 91 20.43 -8.50 -3.63
N LEU A 92 20.39 -7.31 -3.01
CA LEU A 92 19.96 -7.07 -1.64
C LEU A 92 18.60 -6.39 -1.68
N PHE A 93 17.56 -7.04 -1.17
CA PHE A 93 16.23 -6.45 -1.06
C PHE A 93 16.20 -5.33 -0.01
N ILE A 94 15.57 -4.21 -0.38
CA ILE A 94 15.45 -3.00 0.45
C ILE A 94 14.02 -2.85 0.98
N GLY A 95 13.03 -3.15 0.17
CA GLY A 95 11.63 -2.93 0.50
C GLY A 95 10.77 -2.81 -0.74
N LEU A 96 9.53 -2.38 -0.55
CA LEU A 96 8.63 -2.02 -1.65
C LEU A 96 8.88 -0.59 -2.09
N GLY A 97 8.73 -0.34 -3.38
CA GLY A 97 8.82 1.00 -3.96
C GLY A 97 8.59 0.95 -5.47
N PHE A 98 9.00 1.98 -6.18
CA PHE A 98 8.82 2.06 -7.63
C PHE A 98 9.90 2.94 -8.23
N ARG A 99 10.23 2.73 -9.51
CA ARG A 99 11.11 3.65 -10.23
C ARG A 99 10.44 5.01 -10.35
N TRP A 100 11.08 6.03 -9.79
CA TRP A 100 10.59 7.40 -9.93
C TRP A 100 10.65 7.85 -11.39
N GLN A 101 9.58 8.50 -11.84
CA GLN A 101 9.36 8.92 -13.23
C GLN A 101 8.65 10.28 -13.22
N GLN A 102 8.61 10.97 -14.35
CA GLN A 102 7.94 12.26 -14.50
C GLN A 102 6.47 12.22 -14.03
N ARG A 103 5.75 11.14 -14.33
CA ARG A 103 4.36 10.93 -13.88
C ARG A 103 4.21 10.96 -12.35
N HIS A 104 5.20 10.46 -11.61
CA HIS A 104 5.18 10.44 -10.14
C HIS A 104 5.40 11.84 -9.58
N THR A 105 6.32 12.61 -10.15
CA THR A 105 6.48 14.04 -9.82
C THR A 105 5.19 14.80 -10.08
N GLN A 106 4.57 14.60 -11.24
CA GLN A 106 3.30 15.25 -11.58
C GLN A 106 2.19 14.89 -10.59
N ARG A 107 1.98 13.59 -10.33
CA ARG A 107 1.00 13.10 -9.37
C ARG A 107 1.22 13.69 -7.98
N LEU A 108 2.47 13.79 -7.54
CA LEU A 108 2.82 14.40 -6.26
C LEU A 108 2.50 15.90 -6.26
N MET A 109 2.87 16.64 -7.32
CA MET A 109 2.58 18.06 -7.46
C MET A 109 1.07 18.34 -7.44
N ASP A 110 0.28 17.51 -8.12
CA ASP A 110 -1.17 17.60 -8.08
C ASP A 110 -1.71 17.50 -6.64
N THR A 111 -1.11 16.68 -5.77
CA THR A 111 -1.58 16.59 -4.38
C THR A 111 -1.46 17.90 -3.59
N TYR A 112 -0.58 18.81 -4.01
CA TYR A 112 -0.39 20.11 -3.36
C TYR A 112 -1.33 21.20 -3.89
N LEU A 113 -2.02 20.98 -5.01
CA LEU A 113 -2.92 21.96 -5.58
C LEU A 113 -4.23 22.07 -4.77
N PRO A 114 -4.68 23.29 -4.40
CA PRO A 114 -5.90 23.48 -3.61
C PRO A 114 -7.15 22.85 -4.22
N LYS A 115 -7.27 22.85 -5.56
CA LYS A 115 -8.39 22.22 -6.28
C LYS A 115 -8.55 20.71 -6.00
N TYR A 116 -7.47 20.03 -5.59
CA TYR A 116 -7.47 18.61 -5.28
C TYR A 116 -7.45 18.31 -3.78
N ALA A 117 -7.45 19.34 -2.91
CA ALA A 117 -7.38 19.18 -1.47
C ALA A 117 -8.48 18.25 -0.92
N SER A 118 -9.70 18.37 -1.46
CA SER A 118 -10.84 17.52 -1.08
C SER A 118 -10.59 16.03 -1.31
N TYR A 119 -9.72 15.64 -2.27
CA TYR A 119 -9.37 14.26 -2.57
C TYR A 119 -8.17 13.74 -1.77
N VAL A 120 -7.33 14.64 -1.28
CA VAL A 120 -6.04 14.29 -0.66
C VAL A 120 -6.10 14.36 0.86
N GLU A 121 -6.85 15.32 1.39
CA GLU A 121 -6.97 15.52 2.83
C GLU A 121 -7.92 14.52 3.48
N ALA A 122 -7.79 14.39 4.81
CA ALA A 122 -8.69 13.59 5.61
C ALA A 122 -10.13 14.12 5.51
N THR A 123 -11.07 13.21 5.23
CA THR A 123 -12.48 13.55 5.12
C THR A 123 -13.01 14.12 6.44
N SER A 124 -14.06 14.94 6.36
CA SER A 124 -14.77 15.45 7.54
C SER A 124 -15.23 14.31 8.44
N LEU A 125 -15.75 13.22 7.86
CA LEU A 125 -16.16 12.02 8.58
C LEU A 125 -15.00 11.36 9.33
N PHE A 126 -13.83 11.21 8.70
CA PHE A 126 -12.65 10.66 9.35
C PHE A 126 -12.20 11.54 10.53
N ARG A 127 -12.14 12.86 10.32
CA ARG A 127 -11.78 13.84 11.38
C ARG A 127 -12.79 13.83 12.53
N ALA A 128 -14.08 13.73 12.23
CA ALA A 128 -15.14 13.63 13.23
C ALA A 128 -15.01 12.33 14.05
N ALA A 129 -14.71 11.20 13.40
CA ALA A 129 -14.47 9.93 14.08
C ALA A 129 -13.26 9.99 15.02
N ARG A 130 -12.12 10.57 14.58
CA ARG A 130 -10.94 10.73 15.45
C ARG A 130 -11.23 11.62 16.67
N ARG A 131 -11.90 12.76 16.47
CA ARG A 131 -12.33 13.65 17.56
C ARG A 131 -13.33 12.99 18.51
N PHE A 132 -14.21 12.14 17.99
CA PHE A 132 -15.14 11.39 18.81
C PHE A 132 -14.42 10.37 19.69
N GLU A 133 -13.45 9.63 19.14
CA GLU A 133 -12.62 8.68 19.90
C GLU A 133 -11.84 9.36 21.01
N GLU A 134 -11.22 10.52 20.75
CA GLU A 134 -10.53 11.33 21.74
C GLU A 134 -11.46 11.75 22.89
N ARG A 135 -12.67 12.25 22.56
CA ARG A 135 -13.67 12.65 23.58
C ARG A 135 -14.25 11.47 24.34
N ALA A 136 -14.32 10.30 23.71
CA ALA A 136 -14.90 9.10 24.27
C ALA A 136 -13.89 8.22 25.02
N GLU A 137 -12.64 8.66 25.20
CA GLU A 137 -11.57 7.90 25.86
C GLU A 137 -12.00 7.35 27.23
N PHE A 138 -12.66 8.20 28.03
CA PHE A 138 -13.15 7.87 29.37
C PHE A 138 -14.68 7.73 29.45
N ALA A 139 -15.38 7.65 28.31
CA ALA A 139 -16.82 7.57 28.30
C ALA A 139 -17.34 6.21 28.81
N PRO A 140 -18.45 6.19 29.57
CA PRO A 140 -19.06 4.94 30.02
C PRO A 140 -19.69 4.16 28.84
N TYR A 141 -20.09 2.93 29.13
CA TYR A 141 -20.94 2.16 28.22
C TYR A 141 -22.27 2.90 27.96
N PRO A 142 -22.81 2.93 26.73
CA PRO A 142 -22.37 2.23 25.52
C PRO A 142 -21.47 3.04 24.59
N VAL A 143 -21.18 4.31 24.90
CA VAL A 143 -20.38 5.22 24.04
C VAL A 143 -19.00 4.64 23.72
N ARG A 144 -18.41 3.93 24.69
CA ARG A 144 -17.14 3.19 24.51
C ARG A 144 -17.19 2.13 23.40
N LEU A 145 -18.34 1.46 23.18
CA LEU A 145 -18.48 0.50 22.08
C LEU A 145 -18.41 1.18 20.72
N LEU A 146 -19.05 2.34 20.58
CA LEU A 146 -19.00 3.12 19.36
C LEU A 146 -17.58 3.59 19.05
N ALA A 147 -16.84 4.07 20.06
CA ALA A 147 -15.43 4.48 19.90
C ALA A 147 -14.53 3.29 19.51
N ARG A 148 -14.80 2.09 20.05
CA ARG A 148 -14.12 0.85 19.64
C ARG A 148 -14.46 0.46 18.20
N ALA A 149 -15.72 0.60 17.78
CA ALA A 149 -16.14 0.28 16.42
C ALA A 149 -15.48 1.22 15.39
N THR A 150 -15.40 2.53 15.67
CA THR A 150 -14.75 3.49 14.77
C THR A 150 -13.24 3.33 14.71
N SER A 151 -12.60 2.90 15.80
CA SER A 151 -11.15 2.64 15.88
C SER A 151 -10.74 1.27 15.35
N TRP A 152 -11.70 0.42 14.96
CA TRP A 152 -11.39 -0.92 14.49
C TRP A 152 -10.67 -0.88 13.15
N ASP A 153 -9.46 -1.45 13.10
CA ASP A 153 -8.62 -1.48 11.90
C ASP A 153 -9.02 -2.58 10.90
N VAL A 154 -10.23 -2.49 10.33
CA VAL A 154 -10.76 -3.47 9.35
C VAL A 154 -11.10 -2.83 8.00
N PRO A 155 -10.88 -3.50 6.86
CA PRO A 155 -11.07 -2.93 5.51
C PRO A 155 -12.46 -2.34 5.23
N ILE A 156 -13.49 -2.86 5.91
CA ILE A 156 -14.90 -2.46 5.79
C ILE A 156 -15.19 -1.15 6.53
N ASN A 157 -14.36 -0.78 7.52
CA ASN A 157 -14.55 0.46 8.28
C ASN A 157 -14.31 1.69 7.36
N PRO A 158 -15.31 2.55 7.13
CA PRO A 158 -15.16 3.73 6.28
C PRO A 158 -14.26 4.82 6.91
N VAL A 159 -14.10 4.79 8.23
CA VAL A 159 -13.24 5.69 9.02
C VAL A 159 -12.04 4.96 9.64
N ARG A 160 -11.63 3.85 9.02
CA ARG A 160 -10.50 3.00 9.43
C ARG A 160 -9.28 3.85 9.78
N PRO A 161 -8.68 3.68 10.98
CA PRO A 161 -7.50 4.45 11.37
C PRO A 161 -6.35 4.27 10.37
N LEU A 162 -5.44 5.25 10.37
CA LEU A 162 -4.17 5.11 9.67
C LEU A 162 -3.29 4.10 10.42
N PRO A 163 -2.53 3.26 9.70
CA PRO A 163 -1.58 2.37 10.35
C PRO A 163 -0.56 3.19 11.15
N PRO A 164 -0.01 2.63 12.25
CA PRO A 164 0.94 3.32 13.14
C PRO A 164 2.35 3.37 12.54
N VAL A 165 2.45 3.75 11.27
CA VAL A 165 3.70 3.95 10.53
C VAL A 165 3.86 5.42 10.22
N GLY A 166 5.08 5.92 10.31
CA GLY A 166 5.41 7.28 9.90
C GLY A 166 5.44 7.43 8.38
N GLY A 167 5.71 8.64 7.92
CA GLY A 167 5.81 8.97 6.49
C GLY A 167 4.64 9.81 5.99
N LEU A 168 4.79 10.35 4.79
CA LEU A 168 3.78 11.19 4.16
C LEU A 168 2.87 10.32 3.28
N PRO A 169 1.56 10.17 3.57
CA PRO A 169 0.65 9.33 2.78
C PRO A 169 0.69 9.65 1.28
N ARG A 170 0.87 10.93 0.94
CA ARG A 170 0.97 11.40 -0.44
C ARG A 170 2.17 10.79 -1.18
N LEU A 171 3.34 10.70 -0.55
CA LEU A 171 4.56 10.14 -1.19
C LEU A 171 4.42 8.65 -1.49
N HIS A 172 3.79 7.90 -0.59
CA HIS A 172 3.53 6.47 -0.80
C HIS A 172 2.31 6.23 -1.70
N GLY A 173 1.39 7.20 -1.77
CA GLY A 173 0.11 7.04 -2.43
C GLY A 173 0.11 7.26 -3.94
N ILE A 174 1.12 7.97 -4.48
CA ILE A 174 1.20 8.36 -5.90
C ILE A 174 1.41 7.19 -6.86
N GLU A 175 1.93 6.07 -6.39
CA GLU A 175 2.03 4.84 -7.16
C GLU A 175 1.41 3.70 -6.33
N PRO A 176 0.18 3.26 -6.66
CA PRO A 176 -0.47 2.17 -5.95
C PRO A 176 0.14 0.80 -6.23
N TYR A 177 1.00 0.67 -7.25
CA TYR A 177 1.65 -0.59 -7.63
C TYR A 177 3.15 -0.54 -7.30
N GLU A 178 3.46 -0.70 -6.02
CA GLU A 178 4.84 -0.88 -5.58
C GLU A 178 5.36 -2.28 -5.93
N GLU A 179 6.64 -2.36 -6.28
CA GLU A 179 7.40 -3.57 -6.59
C GLU A 179 8.58 -3.75 -5.63
N ASN A 180 9.19 -4.93 -5.63
CA ASN A 180 10.37 -5.20 -4.82
C ASN A 180 11.58 -4.40 -5.32
N VAL A 181 12.05 -3.47 -4.50
CA VAL A 181 13.26 -2.68 -4.75
C VAL A 181 14.46 -3.38 -4.12
N SER A 182 15.55 -3.44 -4.87
CA SER A 182 16.78 -4.09 -4.43
C SER A 182 18.02 -3.42 -5.00
N LEU A 183 19.13 -3.50 -4.27
CA LEU A 183 20.46 -3.02 -4.64
C LEU A 183 21.29 -4.17 -5.21
N PRO A 184 22.01 -3.99 -6.34
CA PRO A 184 23.03 -4.95 -6.77
C PRO A 184 24.10 -5.13 -5.69
N LEU A 185 24.46 -6.37 -5.35
CA LEU A 185 25.48 -6.63 -4.32
C LEU A 185 26.86 -6.10 -4.73
N SER A 186 27.15 -6.02 -6.03
CA SER A 186 28.38 -5.41 -6.55
C SER A 186 28.54 -3.95 -6.15
N GLU A 187 27.45 -3.22 -5.95
CA GLU A 187 27.50 -1.81 -5.52
C GLU A 187 27.86 -1.66 -4.03
N ARG A 188 27.65 -2.70 -3.20
CA ARG A 188 28.01 -2.66 -1.77
C ARG A 188 29.52 -2.63 -1.52
N VAL A 189 30.34 -2.93 -2.52
CA VAL A 189 31.81 -2.79 -2.44
C VAL A 189 32.19 -1.33 -2.21
N GLY A 190 31.39 -0.37 -2.69
CA GLY A 190 31.59 1.06 -2.44
C GLY A 190 31.17 1.54 -1.05
N HIS A 191 30.80 0.63 -0.14
CA HIS A 191 30.17 0.91 1.14
C HIS A 191 28.79 1.59 1.01
N SER A 192 28.00 1.55 2.09
CA SER A 192 26.66 2.14 2.08
C SER A 192 26.40 2.85 3.40
N ILE A 193 25.87 4.07 3.32
CA ILE A 193 25.50 4.88 4.48
C ILE A 193 23.98 5.00 4.55
N VAL A 194 23.41 4.69 5.71
CA VAL A 194 21.98 4.87 6.00
C VAL A 194 21.84 5.94 7.06
N LEU A 195 21.26 7.07 6.67
CA LEU A 195 21.03 8.23 7.55
C LEU A 195 19.53 8.36 7.89
N GLY A 196 19.25 8.97 9.03
CA GLY A 196 17.89 9.15 9.52
C GLY A 196 17.84 9.44 11.01
N THR A 197 16.75 10.03 11.49
CA THR A 197 16.55 10.33 12.92
C THR A 197 16.10 9.09 13.70
N THR A 198 15.75 9.23 14.97
CA THR A 198 15.16 8.13 15.76
C THR A 198 13.76 7.79 15.24
N ARG A 199 13.36 6.51 15.32
CA ARG A 199 12.04 5.99 14.91
C ARG A 199 11.66 6.08 13.42
N VAL A 200 12.57 6.49 12.53
CA VAL A 200 12.31 6.51 11.06
C VAL A 200 12.51 5.15 10.38
N GLY A 201 12.88 4.11 11.13
CA GLY A 201 13.04 2.75 10.59
C GLY A 201 14.47 2.30 10.30
N LYS A 202 15.51 3.05 10.71
CA LYS A 202 16.92 2.64 10.51
C LYS A 202 17.25 1.24 11.04
N THR A 203 16.83 0.94 12.28
CA THR A 203 17.04 -0.39 12.88
C THR A 203 16.30 -1.48 12.10
N ARG A 204 15.08 -1.21 11.63
CA ARG A 204 14.31 -2.16 10.82
C ARG A 204 14.96 -2.44 9.46
N LEU A 205 15.54 -1.41 8.83
CA LEU A 205 16.31 -1.59 7.60
C LEU A 205 17.60 -2.40 7.85
N ALA A 206 18.31 -2.12 8.95
CA ALA A 206 19.49 -2.89 9.34
C ALA A 206 19.13 -4.37 9.60
N GLU A 207 18.07 -4.64 10.36
CA GLU A 207 17.54 -5.99 10.56
C GLU A 207 17.24 -6.71 9.24
N LEU A 208 16.66 -6.01 8.26
CA LEU A 208 16.33 -6.56 6.95
C LEU A 208 17.60 -6.95 6.18
N PHE A 209 18.63 -6.10 6.19
CA PHE A 209 19.90 -6.38 5.52
C PHE A 209 20.67 -7.51 6.21
N ILE A 210 20.80 -7.44 7.53
CA ILE A 210 21.49 -8.45 8.34
C ILE A 210 20.82 -9.82 8.18
N THR A 211 19.48 -9.88 8.16
CA THR A 211 18.75 -11.13 7.91
C THR A 211 19.11 -11.75 6.58
N GLN A 212 19.20 -10.95 5.51
CA GLN A 212 19.58 -11.45 4.19
C GLN A 212 21.02 -11.95 4.17
N ASP A 213 21.94 -11.19 4.76
CA ASP A 213 23.37 -11.51 4.77
C ASP A 213 23.65 -12.77 5.60
N ILE A 214 22.98 -12.96 6.75
CA ILE A 214 23.09 -14.19 7.57
C ILE A 214 22.66 -15.42 6.77
N ARG A 215 21.57 -15.30 6.00
CA ARG A 215 20.96 -16.40 5.24
C ARG A 215 21.66 -16.67 3.92
N ARG A 216 22.38 -15.70 3.35
CA ARG A 216 23.01 -15.83 2.02
C ARG A 216 24.11 -16.89 2.04
N LYS A 217 24.14 -17.70 0.98
CA LYS A 217 25.19 -18.70 0.73
C LYS A 217 25.83 -18.46 -0.64
N LYS A 218 27.14 -18.31 -0.65
CA LYS A 218 27.97 -18.18 -1.86
C LYS A 218 28.93 -19.35 -1.92
N HIS A 219 28.91 -20.10 -3.03
CA HIS A 219 29.73 -21.33 -3.20
C HIS A 219 29.57 -22.34 -2.05
N GLY A 220 28.35 -22.52 -1.55
CA GLY A 220 28.05 -23.47 -0.46
C GLY A 220 28.37 -22.96 0.95
N GLN A 221 29.10 -21.84 1.08
CA GLN A 221 29.46 -21.24 2.36
C GLN A 221 28.62 -20.01 2.66
N HIS A 222 28.40 -19.74 3.95
CA HIS A 222 27.68 -18.53 4.37
C HIS A 222 28.57 -17.29 4.34
N GLU A 223 27.96 -16.12 4.14
CA GLU A 223 28.67 -14.85 4.27
C GLU A 223 29.05 -14.57 5.74
N VAL A 224 30.18 -13.90 5.95
CA VAL A 224 30.59 -13.42 7.27
C VAL A 224 29.83 -12.12 7.56
N VAL A 225 29.11 -12.08 8.67
CA VAL A 225 28.31 -10.92 9.09
C VAL A 225 28.80 -10.45 10.46
N ILE A 226 29.36 -9.24 10.49
CA ILE A 226 29.84 -8.59 11.72
C ILE A 226 28.96 -7.37 11.97
N VAL A 227 28.39 -7.29 13.18
CA VAL A 227 27.49 -6.20 13.57
C VAL A 227 28.06 -5.53 14.81
N PHE A 228 28.30 -4.23 14.72
CA PHE A 228 28.64 -3.37 15.86
C PHE A 228 27.40 -2.57 16.23
N ASP A 229 26.84 -2.84 17.41
CA ASP A 229 25.70 -2.09 17.92
C ASP A 229 26.05 -1.39 19.24
N PRO A 230 26.43 -0.10 19.20
CA PRO A 230 26.78 0.65 20.41
C PRO A 230 25.57 0.91 21.31
N LYS A 231 24.34 0.62 20.86
CA LYS A 231 23.11 0.85 21.64
C LYS A 231 22.69 -0.34 22.47
N GLY A 232 23.19 -1.54 22.16
CA GLY A 232 22.76 -2.77 22.83
C GLY A 232 21.29 -3.12 22.56
N ASP A 233 20.83 -3.04 21.31
CA ASP A 233 19.47 -3.42 20.91
C ASP A 233 19.28 -4.94 21.05
N ALA A 234 18.59 -5.32 22.12
CA ALA A 234 18.31 -6.72 22.43
C ALA A 234 17.44 -7.41 21.36
N ASP A 235 16.59 -6.67 20.64
CA ASP A 235 15.74 -7.24 19.60
C ASP A 235 16.54 -7.54 18.32
N LEU A 236 17.53 -6.69 17.99
CA LEU A 236 18.49 -6.97 16.92
C LEU A 236 19.29 -8.24 17.23
N LEU A 237 19.83 -8.37 18.44
CA LEU A 237 20.58 -9.56 18.87
C LEU A 237 19.73 -10.84 18.79
N LYS A 238 18.52 -10.82 19.35
CA LYS A 238 17.58 -11.95 19.26
C LYS A 238 17.29 -12.34 17.82
N ARG A 239 17.11 -11.35 16.94
CA ARG A 239 16.87 -11.62 15.52
C ARG A 239 18.08 -12.28 14.87
N MET A 240 19.30 -11.78 15.09
CA MET A 240 20.52 -12.40 14.56
C MET A 240 20.66 -13.86 15.01
N TYR A 241 20.43 -14.13 16.30
CA TYR A 241 20.44 -15.50 16.84
C TYR A 241 19.41 -16.41 16.15
N LEU A 242 18.15 -15.93 16.03
CA LEU A 242 17.08 -16.70 15.39
C LEU A 242 17.34 -16.95 13.90
N GLU A 243 17.90 -15.98 13.18
CA GLU A 243 18.25 -16.14 11.77
C GLU A 243 19.46 -17.07 11.58
N ALA A 244 20.47 -17.01 12.45
CA ALA A 244 21.58 -17.96 12.43
C ALA A 244 21.09 -19.40 12.68
N LYS A 245 20.19 -19.58 13.65
CA LYS A 245 19.54 -20.88 13.91
C LYS A 245 18.74 -21.36 12.70
N ARG A 246 17.95 -20.49 12.06
CA ARG A 246 17.17 -20.84 10.86
C ARG A 246 18.03 -21.16 9.64
N ALA A 247 19.17 -20.49 9.51
CA ALA A 247 20.15 -20.73 8.45
C ALA A 247 20.99 -21.99 8.70
N GLY A 248 20.88 -22.62 9.88
CA GLY A 248 21.64 -23.82 10.25
C GLY A 248 23.10 -23.54 10.60
N ARG A 249 23.43 -22.30 10.99
CA ARG A 249 24.79 -21.83 11.28
C ARG A 249 24.97 -21.31 12.71
N LEU A 250 24.21 -21.85 13.65
CA LEU A 250 24.22 -21.37 15.03
C LEU A 250 25.59 -21.56 15.73
N ASN A 251 26.33 -22.60 15.33
CA ASN A 251 27.70 -22.87 15.75
C ASN A 251 28.71 -21.79 15.30
N GLU A 252 28.33 -20.89 14.40
CA GLU A 252 29.15 -19.76 13.92
C GLU A 252 28.71 -18.42 14.55
N PHE A 253 27.75 -18.42 15.48
CA PHE A 253 27.23 -17.20 16.09
C PHE A 253 27.98 -16.86 17.38
N TYR A 254 28.71 -15.75 17.36
CA TYR A 254 29.50 -15.26 18.50
C TYR A 254 29.03 -13.88 18.94
N VAL A 255 29.06 -13.63 20.25
CA VAL A 255 28.70 -12.35 20.87
C VAL A 255 29.80 -11.94 21.83
N PHE A 256 30.29 -10.72 21.66
CA PHE A 256 31.25 -10.08 22.56
C PHE A 256 30.55 -8.89 23.19
N HIS A 257 30.66 -8.75 24.50
CA HIS A 257 30.02 -7.69 25.30
C HIS A 257 31.04 -7.04 26.22
#